data_AF-A0A1X7VSV8-F1
#
_entry.id   AF-A0A1X7VSV8-F1
#
_cell.length_a   1.000
_cell.length_b   1.000
_cell.length_c   1.000
_cell.angle_alpha   90.00
_cell.angle_beta   90.00
_cell.angle_gamma   90.00
#
_symmetry.space_group_name_H-M   'P 1'
#
loop_
_entity.id
_entity.type
_entity.pdbx_description
1 polymer ?
#
loop_
_entity_poly.entity_id
_entity_poly.type
_entity_poly.pdbx_seq_one_letter_code
_entity_poly.pdbx_strand_id
1 'polypeptide(L)'
;MYCEKALIELIFSQARTDDLLHDDTQALLQEATVLLEGGSSKSSLLSRQSNIVELLISIDKKLDYLMQKVQNIKVAKKENDEESDFIWNGYNLKDIQARDANAYARALLEKLFTKEEQKRGILFQSKKSARTPLDPERVKLIFC
;
A
#
# COMPACT_ATOMS: atom_id res chain seq x y z
N MET A 1 -17.92 -32.15 16.18
CA MET A 1 -16.76 -33.08 16.13
C MET A 1 -15.78 -32.69 15.01
N TYR A 2 -15.49 -31.39 14.83
CA TYR A 2 -14.63 -30.89 13.73
C TYR A 2 -13.45 -30.00 14.19
N CYS A 3 -13.36 -29.65 15.49
CA CYS A 3 -12.30 -28.74 15.96
C CYS A 3 -11.01 -29.44 16.41
N GLU A 4 -11.05 -30.72 16.81
CA GLU A 4 -9.84 -31.45 17.24
C GLU A 4 -8.93 -31.83 16.07
N LYS A 5 -9.50 -32.16 14.90
CA LYS A 5 -8.70 -32.50 13.71
C LYS A 5 -7.88 -31.31 13.20
N ALA A 6 -8.45 -30.10 13.24
CA ALA A 6 -7.77 -28.88 12.81
C ALA A 6 -6.61 -28.50 13.73
N LEU A 7 -6.75 -28.73 15.04
CA LEU A 7 -5.69 -28.47 16.03
C LEU A 7 -4.51 -29.44 15.88
N ILE A 8 -4.79 -30.71 15.59
CA ILE A 8 -3.73 -31.72 15.37
C ILE A 8 -2.97 -31.44 14.07
N GLU A 9 -3.67 -31.05 12.98
CA GLU A 9 -2.99 -30.66 11.73
C GLU A 9 -2.14 -29.40 11.88
N LEU A 10 -2.58 -28.41 12.67
CA LEU A 10 -1.81 -27.19 12.92
C LEU A 10 -0.51 -27.50 13.68
N ILE A 11 -0.57 -28.36 14.69
CA ILE A 11 0.60 -28.78 15.48
C ILE A 11 1.58 -29.61 14.63
N PHE A 12 1.08 -30.52 13.78
CA PHE A 12 1.92 -31.29 12.87
C PHE A 12 2.56 -30.45 11.75
N SER A 13 1.88 -29.39 11.30
CA SER A 13 2.42 -28.45 10.31
C SER A 13 3.56 -27.62 10.90
N GLN A 14 3.39 -27.13 12.15
CA GLN A 14 4.40 -26.35 12.86
C GLN A 14 5.66 -27.17 13.19
N ALA A 15 5.50 -28.43 13.59
CA ALA A 15 6.63 -29.32 13.86
C ALA A 15 7.43 -29.66 12.59
N ARG A 16 6.76 -29.80 11.43
CA ARG A 16 7.44 -30.04 10.15
C ARG A 16 8.25 -28.86 9.64
N THR A 17 7.82 -27.63 9.92
CA THR A 17 8.54 -26.43 9.49
C THR A 17 9.83 -26.22 10.28
N ASP A 18 9.85 -26.59 11.55
CA ASP A 18 11.04 -26.44 12.40
C ASP A 18 12.15 -27.45 12.03
N ASP A 19 11.80 -28.70 11.72
CA ASP A 19 12.78 -29.70 11.23
C ASP A 19 13.32 -29.32 9.83
N LEU A 20 12.47 -28.79 8.94
CA LEU A 20 12.89 -28.38 7.59
C LEU A 20 13.81 -27.15 7.62
N LEU A 21 13.58 -26.21 8.54
CA LEU A 21 14.42 -25.03 8.74
C LEU A 21 15.75 -25.35 9.43
N HIS A 22 15.81 -26.44 10.21
CA HIS A 22 17.04 -26.85 10.90
C HIS A 22 18.06 -27.47 9.93
N ASP A 23 17.62 -28.29 8.98
CA ASP A 23 18.51 -28.87 7.96
C ASP A 23 19.06 -27.80 7.01
N ASP A 24 18.25 -26.82 6.61
CA ASP A 24 18.70 -25.73 5.73
C ASP A 24 19.72 -24.80 6.41
N THR A 25 19.58 -24.59 7.72
CA THR A 25 20.54 -23.78 8.50
C THR A 25 21.83 -24.54 8.78
N GLN A 26 21.77 -25.86 9.03
CA GLN A 26 22.95 -26.72 9.14
C GLN A 26 23.72 -26.79 7.81
N ALA A 27 23.02 -26.93 6.68
CA ALA A 27 23.63 -26.94 5.35
C ALA A 27 24.36 -25.62 5.04
N LEU A 28 23.74 -24.47 5.37
CA LEU A 28 24.36 -23.15 5.22
C LEU A 28 25.60 -22.97 6.12
N LEU A 29 25.56 -23.47 7.36
CA LEU A 29 26.72 -23.41 8.26
C LEU A 29 27.86 -24.31 7.79
N GLN A 30 27.54 -25.47 7.23
CA GLN A 30 28.53 -26.40 6.69
C GLN A 30 29.17 -25.85 5.41
N GLU A 31 28.40 -25.20 4.54
CA GLU A 31 28.90 -24.49 3.36
C GLU A 31 29.80 -23.30 3.77
N ALA A 32 29.39 -22.53 4.78
CA ALA A 32 30.21 -21.45 5.32
C ALA A 32 31.52 -21.96 5.95
N THR A 33 31.50 -23.13 6.59
CA THR A 33 32.70 -23.74 7.19
C THR A 33 33.69 -24.19 6.12
N VAL A 34 33.21 -24.82 5.03
CA VAL A 34 34.04 -25.19 3.87
C VAL A 34 34.67 -23.94 3.22
N LEU A 35 33.95 -22.82 3.17
CA LEU A 35 34.46 -21.55 2.66
C LEU A 35 35.55 -20.92 3.54
N LEU A 36 35.50 -21.16 4.85
CA LEU A 36 36.45 -20.64 5.84
C LEU A 36 37.70 -21.52 5.99
N GLU A 37 37.57 -22.85 5.91
CA GLU A 37 38.69 -23.80 6.02
C GLU A 37 39.48 -23.96 4.71
N GLY A 38 38.89 -23.61 3.56
CA GLY A 38 39.51 -23.68 2.22
C GLY A 38 40.57 -22.60 1.91
N GLY A 39 41.39 -22.23 2.89
CA GLY A 39 42.43 -21.21 2.77
C GLY A 39 43.81 -21.77 2.43
N SER A 40 44.06 -22.21 1.19
CA SER A 40 45.44 -22.29 0.67
C SER A 40 45.51 -22.28 -0.85
N SER A 41 45.56 -21.08 -1.44
CA SER A 41 46.34 -20.77 -2.65
C SER A 41 46.09 -19.31 -3.07
N LYS A 42 47.15 -18.51 -3.14
CA LYS A 42 47.09 -17.07 -3.49
C LYS A 42 46.54 -16.76 -4.90
N SER A 43 46.27 -17.78 -5.73
CA SER A 43 45.60 -17.66 -7.02
C SER A 43 44.07 -17.47 -6.93
N SER A 44 43.44 -17.82 -5.79
CA SER A 44 41.98 -17.74 -5.64
C SER A 44 41.46 -16.35 -5.27
N LEU A 45 42.33 -15.45 -4.79
CA LEU A 45 41.93 -14.11 -4.35
C LEU A 45 41.56 -13.19 -5.52
N LEU A 46 42.27 -13.28 -6.64
CA LEU A 46 41.99 -12.46 -7.84
C LEU A 46 40.69 -12.92 -8.53
N SER A 47 40.45 -14.23 -8.62
CA SER A 47 39.20 -14.79 -9.15
C SER A 47 38.01 -14.54 -8.23
N ARG A 48 38.22 -14.52 -6.90
CA ARG A 48 37.18 -14.09 -5.96
C ARG A 48 36.88 -12.60 -6.09
N GLN A 49 37.90 -11.74 -6.29
CA GLN A 49 37.70 -10.31 -6.54
C GLN A 49 36.94 -10.03 -7.83
N SER A 50 37.25 -10.72 -8.94
CA SER A 50 36.51 -10.55 -10.20
C SER A 50 35.04 -10.95 -10.03
N ASN A 51 34.76 -12.05 -9.34
CA ASN A 51 33.40 -12.50 -9.08
C ASN A 51 32.63 -11.53 -8.17
N ILE A 52 33.29 -10.90 -7.20
CA ILE A 52 32.68 -9.88 -6.33
C ILE A 52 32.35 -8.62 -7.14
N VAL A 53 33.25 -8.18 -8.04
CA VAL A 53 33.01 -7.02 -8.90
C VAL A 53 31.86 -7.28 -9.86
N GLU A 54 31.79 -8.46 -10.47
CA GLU A 54 30.66 -8.85 -11.32
C GLU A 54 29.33 -8.90 -10.55
N LEU A 55 29.36 -9.42 -9.31
CA LEU A 55 28.19 -9.41 -8.43
C LEU A 55 27.73 -7.99 -8.14
N LEU A 56 28.65 -7.08 -7.80
CA LEU A 56 28.34 -5.67 -7.54
C LEU A 56 27.72 -4.98 -8.77
N ILE A 57 28.27 -5.23 -9.97
CA ILE A 57 27.71 -4.73 -11.24
C ILE A 57 26.30 -5.31 -11.47
N SER A 58 26.07 -6.59 -11.13
CA SER A 58 24.77 -7.23 -11.30
C SER A 58 23.71 -6.66 -10.34
N ILE A 59 24.11 -6.29 -9.12
CA ILE A 59 23.24 -5.67 -8.12
C ILE A 59 22.86 -4.26 -8.55
N ASP A 60 23.83 -3.48 -9.02
CA ASP A 60 23.62 -2.11 -9.51
C ASP A 60 22.59 -2.08 -10.67
N LYS A 61 22.77 -2.96 -11.66
CA LYS A 61 21.81 -3.12 -12.77
C LYS A 61 20.42 -3.53 -12.32
N LYS A 62 20.30 -4.39 -11.30
CA LYS A 62 19.00 -4.80 -10.75
C LYS A 62 18.34 -3.65 -9.98
N LEU A 63 19.11 -2.84 -9.26
CA LEU A 63 18.60 -1.65 -8.58
C LEU A 63 18.09 -0.63 -9.58
N ASP A 64 18.83 -0.34 -10.65
CA ASP A 64 18.38 0.55 -11.73
C ASP A 64 17.08 0.06 -12.38
N TYR A 65 16.98 -1.23 -12.66
CA TYR A 65 15.77 -1.84 -13.21
C TYR A 65 14.56 -1.70 -12.27
N LEU A 66 14.77 -1.92 -10.96
CA LEU A 66 13.72 -1.76 -9.96
C LEU A 66 13.33 -0.29 -9.80
N MET A 67 14.29 0.64 -9.81
CA MET A 67 14.02 2.08 -9.76
C MET A 67 13.22 2.52 -10.97
N GLN A 68 13.55 2.06 -12.17
CA GLN A 68 12.79 2.34 -13.39
C GLN A 68 11.36 1.78 -13.31
N LYS A 69 11.19 0.56 -12.80
CA LYS A 69 9.85 -0.01 -12.55
C LYS A 69 9.04 0.79 -11.54
N VAL A 70 9.65 1.21 -10.42
CA VAL A 70 8.97 2.03 -9.41
C VAL A 70 8.58 3.38 -10.00
N GLN A 71 9.44 3.99 -10.82
CA GLN A 71 9.13 5.23 -11.51
C GLN A 71 7.94 5.06 -12.46
N ASN A 72 7.94 3.98 -13.25
CA ASN A 72 6.84 3.67 -14.16
C ASN A 72 5.53 3.36 -13.42
N ILE A 73 5.59 2.70 -12.24
CA ILE A 73 4.42 2.46 -11.38
C ILE A 73 3.91 3.78 -10.77
N LYS A 74 4.80 4.68 -10.36
CA LYS A 74 4.41 6.02 -9.86
C LYS A 74 3.77 6.87 -10.95
N VAL A 75 4.26 6.77 -12.20
CA VAL A 75 3.65 7.44 -13.36
C VAL A 75 2.30 6.80 -13.70
N ALA A 76 2.20 5.47 -13.71
CA ALA A 76 0.94 4.76 -13.97
C ALA A 76 -0.12 4.97 -12.87
N LYS A 77 0.28 5.19 -11.60
CA LYS A 77 -0.65 5.60 -10.54
C LYS A 77 -1.17 7.03 -10.73
N LYS A 78 -0.36 7.95 -11.25
CA LYS A 78 -0.79 9.34 -11.49
C LYS A 78 -1.82 9.50 -12.61
N GLU A 79 -1.92 8.52 -13.52
CA GLU A 79 -2.88 8.58 -14.64
C GLU A 79 -4.18 7.80 -14.36
N ASN A 80 -4.26 7.03 -13.28
CA ASN A 80 -5.39 6.12 -13.01
C ASN A 80 -6.16 6.46 -11.73
N ASP A 81 -5.78 7.55 -11.07
CA ASP A 81 -6.53 8.08 -9.94
C ASP A 81 -7.56 9.07 -10.49
N GLU A 82 -8.84 8.67 -10.48
CA GLU A 82 -10.02 9.54 -10.53
C GLU A 82 -10.07 10.49 -9.30
N GLU A 83 -8.93 11.00 -8.86
CA GLU A 83 -8.72 11.82 -7.67
C GLU A 83 -9.06 13.30 -7.92
N SER A 84 -9.43 13.64 -9.14
CA SER A 84 -9.97 14.95 -9.52
C SER A 84 -11.37 15.23 -8.96
N ASP A 85 -12.16 14.20 -8.63
CA ASP A 85 -13.60 14.37 -8.40
C ASP A 85 -13.95 14.85 -6.98
N PHE A 86 -12.97 14.85 -6.07
CA PHE A 86 -13.19 15.18 -4.66
C PHE A 86 -12.43 16.41 -4.17
N ILE A 87 -11.83 17.19 -5.08
CA ILE A 87 -11.15 18.44 -4.75
C ILE A 87 -12.10 19.61 -4.97
N TRP A 88 -12.49 20.30 -3.90
CA TRP A 88 -13.34 21.49 -3.95
C TRP A 88 -12.59 22.70 -3.38
N ASN A 89 -12.43 23.76 -4.17
CA ASN A 89 -11.71 24.99 -3.77
C ASN A 89 -10.30 24.73 -3.20
N GLY A 90 -9.58 23.74 -3.74
CA GLY A 90 -8.26 23.35 -3.27
C GLY A 90 -8.24 22.54 -1.96
N TYR A 91 -9.41 22.16 -1.44
CA TYR A 91 -9.53 21.23 -0.31
C TYR A 91 -9.96 19.86 -0.82
N ASN A 92 -9.23 18.83 -0.40
CA ASN A 92 -9.64 17.45 -0.61
C ASN A 92 -10.77 17.11 0.39
N LEU A 93 -11.95 16.79 -0.13
CA LEU A 93 -13.12 16.46 0.68
C LEU A 93 -12.91 15.17 1.49
N LYS A 94 -12.06 14.25 1.02
CA LYS A 94 -11.72 12.99 1.71
C LYS A 94 -10.89 13.19 2.99
N ASP A 95 -10.15 14.29 3.08
CA ASP A 95 -9.24 14.56 4.21
C ASP A 95 -9.96 15.20 5.41
N ILE A 96 -11.29 15.39 5.32
CA ILE A 96 -12.08 15.97 6.40
C ILE A 96 -12.19 14.96 7.56
N GLN A 97 -11.48 15.27 8.65
CA GLN A 97 -11.58 14.47 9.88
C GLN A 97 -12.94 14.69 10.55
N ALA A 98 -13.69 13.60 10.71
CA ALA A 98 -14.98 13.59 11.39
C ALA A 98 -15.11 12.38 12.31
N ARG A 99 -15.89 12.53 13.38
CA ARG A 99 -16.09 11.46 14.38
C ARG A 99 -17.06 10.37 13.91
N ASP A 100 -18.04 10.76 13.10
CA ASP A 100 -19.09 9.89 12.56
C ASP A 100 -19.56 10.39 11.19
N ALA A 101 -20.34 9.58 10.48
CA ALA A 101 -20.86 9.89 9.15
C ALA A 101 -21.72 11.18 9.15
N ASN A 102 -22.45 11.45 10.24
CA ASN A 102 -23.26 12.65 10.36
C ASN A 102 -22.41 13.91 10.55
N ALA A 103 -21.34 13.86 11.36
CA ALA A 103 -20.40 14.96 11.49
C ALA A 103 -19.65 15.20 10.18
N TYR A 104 -19.30 14.14 9.44
CA TYR A 104 -18.69 14.26 8.12
C TYR A 104 -19.62 14.97 7.14
N ALA A 105 -20.89 14.57 7.07
CA ALA A 105 -21.88 15.22 6.22
C ALA A 105 -22.09 16.72 6.58
N ARG A 106 -22.09 17.08 7.87
CA ARG A 106 -22.17 18.49 8.29
C ARG A 106 -20.91 19.27 7.89
N ALA A 107 -19.73 18.70 8.07
CA ALA A 107 -18.48 19.33 7.69
C ALA A 107 -18.39 19.52 6.16
N LEU A 108 -18.86 18.54 5.38
CA LEU A 108 -19.03 18.67 3.94
C LEU A 108 -19.98 19.80 3.57
N LEU A 109 -21.15 19.90 4.22
CA LEU A 109 -22.10 20.98 3.95
C LEU A 109 -21.51 22.36 4.24
N GLU A 110 -20.71 22.51 5.29
CA GLU A 110 -20.05 23.79 5.63
C GLU A 110 -18.96 24.19 4.64
N LYS A 111 -18.28 23.24 4.01
CA LYS A 111 -17.31 23.48 2.91
C LYS A 111 -18.02 23.68 1.57
N LEU A 112 -19.07 22.90 1.39
CA LEU A 112 -20.09 22.87 0.36
C LEU A 112 -20.67 24.25 0.12
N PHE A 113 -21.33 24.78 1.15
CA PHE A 113 -22.33 25.84 1.08
C PHE A 113 -22.19 26.85 2.21
N THR A 114 -22.50 28.10 1.90
CA THR A 114 -22.59 29.16 2.90
C THR A 114 -23.77 28.93 3.85
N LYS A 115 -23.69 29.46 5.07
CA LYS A 115 -24.79 29.33 6.05
C LYS A 115 -26.10 29.94 5.55
N GLU A 116 -26.04 31.00 4.74
CA GLU A 116 -27.22 31.62 4.12
C GLU A 116 -27.86 30.70 3.07
N GLU A 117 -27.05 30.07 2.21
CA GLU A 117 -27.53 29.07 1.25
C GLU A 117 -28.18 27.88 1.96
N GLN A 118 -27.55 27.34 3.01
CA GLN A 118 -28.11 26.21 3.76
C GLN A 118 -29.44 26.55 4.45
N LYS A 119 -29.59 27.79 4.93
CA LYS A 119 -30.81 28.24 5.63
C LYS A 119 -31.98 28.44 4.67
N ARG A 120 -31.70 28.99 3.47
CA ARG A 120 -32.72 29.35 2.47
C ARG A 120 -33.00 28.24 1.47
N GLY A 121 -32.03 27.37 1.24
CA GLY A 121 -32.05 26.33 0.22
C GLY A 121 -32.58 24.97 0.71
N ILE A 122 -32.74 24.05 -0.24
CA ILE A 122 -33.05 22.63 -0.01
C ILE A 122 -32.09 21.77 -0.84
N LEU A 123 -31.71 20.59 -0.33
CA LEU A 123 -30.79 19.70 -1.06
C LEU A 123 -31.38 19.19 -2.38
N PHE A 124 -32.67 18.85 -2.36
CA PHE A 124 -33.38 18.34 -3.53
C PHE A 124 -34.63 19.16 -3.78
N GLN A 125 -34.93 19.42 -5.04
CA GLN A 125 -36.17 20.08 -5.41
C GLN A 125 -37.37 19.24 -4.98
N SER A 126 -38.31 19.86 -4.27
CA SER A 126 -39.53 19.20 -3.81
C SER A 126 -40.74 20.01 -4.18
N LYS A 127 -41.81 19.34 -4.63
CA LYS A 127 -43.10 19.97 -4.95
C LYS A 127 -43.77 20.63 -3.74
N LYS A 128 -43.34 20.28 -2.51
CA LYS A 128 -43.92 20.76 -1.25
C LYS A 128 -43.22 22.00 -0.69
N SER A 129 -42.05 22.38 -1.23
CA SER A 129 -41.24 23.48 -0.72
C SER A 129 -41.01 24.53 -1.79
N ALA A 130 -41.30 25.79 -1.47
CA ALA A 130 -40.98 26.93 -2.35
C ALA A 130 -39.51 27.37 -2.25
N ARG A 131 -38.69 26.67 -1.45
CA ARG A 131 -37.26 26.99 -1.27
C ARG A 131 -36.47 26.60 -2.51
N THR A 132 -35.48 27.43 -2.84
CA THR A 132 -34.60 27.21 -3.99
C THR A 132 -33.72 25.97 -3.74
N PRO A 133 -33.62 25.03 -4.70
CA PRO A 133 -32.68 23.93 -4.57
C PRO A 133 -31.24 24.46 -4.57
N LEU A 134 -30.40 23.83 -3.75
CA LEU A 134 -28.96 24.04 -3.79
C LEU A 134 -28.39 23.51 -5.11
N ASP A 135 -27.22 24.03 -5.48
CA ASP A 135 -26.55 23.67 -6.73
C ASP A 135 -26.38 22.13 -6.82
N PRO A 136 -27.02 21.47 -7.81
CA PRO A 136 -27.05 20.02 -7.89
C PRO A 136 -25.65 19.42 -8.09
N GLU A 137 -24.72 20.12 -8.74
CA GLU A 137 -23.35 19.61 -8.92
C GLU A 137 -22.59 19.57 -7.58
N ARG A 138 -22.76 20.61 -6.74
CA ARG A 138 -22.22 20.63 -5.36
C ARG A 138 -22.90 19.61 -4.45
N VAL A 139 -24.19 19.33 -4.65
CA VAL A 139 -24.93 18.33 -3.88
C VAL A 139 -24.47 16.91 -4.24
N LYS A 140 -24.17 16.62 -5.52
CA LYS A 140 -23.64 15.30 -5.94
C LYS A 140 -22.38 14.93 -5.17
N LEU A 141 -21.47 15.88 -4.93
CA LEU A 141 -20.24 15.67 -4.17
C LEU A 141 -20.46 15.16 -2.73
N ILE A 142 -21.67 15.31 -2.17
CA ILE A 142 -22.03 14.81 -0.83
C ILE A 142 -22.50 13.34 -0.88
N PHE A 143 -23.09 12.92 -2.00
CA PHE A 143 -23.75 11.62 -2.16
C PHE A 143 -23.01 10.67 -3.12
N CYS A 144 -21.87 11.09 -3.69
CA CYS A 144 -20.97 10.28 -4.51
C CYS A 144 -20.14 9.30 -3.67
#